data_AF-A0A6M3JJK1-F1
#
_entry.id   AF-A0A6M3JJK1-F1
#
_cell.length_a   1.000
_cell.length_b   1.000
_cell.length_c   1.000
_cell.angle_alpha   90.00
_cell.angle_beta   90.00
_cell.angle_gamma   90.00
#
_symmetry.space_group_name_H-M   'P 1'
#
loop_
_entity.id
_entity.type
_entity.pdbx_description
1 polymer ?
#
loop_
_entity_poly.entity_id
_entity_poly.type
_entity_poly.pdbx_seq_one_letter_code
_entity_poly.pdbx_strand_id
1 'polypeptide(L)'
;MQIKLNRLRLENFKGVRYFTLDPSGESVTIRGDNGTGKTTTMDAFLWLLFGKDSQGKSDFAVKTLNPDGTEIHNLNHLVEVELQIDERENGKNS
;
A
#
# COMPACT_ATOMS: atom_id res chain seq x y z
N MET A 1 19.40 10.31 4.89
CA MET A 1 18.00 10.32 4.40
C MET A 1 17.19 9.28 5.15
N GLN A 2 16.09 9.70 5.78
CA GLN A 2 15.11 8.82 6.43
C GLN A 2 13.76 9.05 5.75
N ILE A 3 13.07 7.96 5.38
CA ILE A 3 11.73 8.00 4.79
C ILE A 3 10.76 7.37 5.77
N LYS A 4 9.66 8.05 6.08
CA LYS A 4 8.60 7.56 6.96
C LYS A 4 7.27 7.51 6.20
N LEU A 5 6.45 6.51 6.51
CA LEU A 5 5.10 6.39 5.99
C LEU A 5 4.14 7.23 6.86
N ASN A 6 3.57 8.28 6.29
CA ASN A 6 2.53 9.07 6.95
C ASN A 6 1.15 8.47 6.71
N ARG A 7 0.86 8.07 5.47
CA ARG A 7 -0.44 7.51 5.10
C ARG A 7 -0.34 6.56 3.90
N LEU A 8 -1.17 5.52 3.90
CA LEU A 8 -1.44 4.66 2.76
C LEU A 8 -2.96 4.47 2.61
N ARG A 9 -3.52 4.83 1.47
CA ARG A 9 -4.95 4.68 1.15
C ARG A 9 -5.14 3.74 -0.05
N LEU A 10 -6.07 2.80 0.08
CA LEU A 10 -6.44 1.82 -0.93
C LEU A 10 -7.93 1.93 -1.23
N GLU A 11 -8.29 1.94 -2.51
CA GLU A 11 -9.66 1.78 -2.98
C GLU A 11 -9.73 0.72 -4.07
N ASN A 12 -10.62 -0.26 -3.88
CA ASN A 12 -10.85 -1.37 -4.79
C ASN A 12 -9.55 -2.09 -5.21
N PHE A 13 -8.67 -2.39 -4.27
CA PHE A 13 -7.36 -2.99 -4.56
C PHE A 13 -7.30 -4.42 -4.04
N LYS A 14 -7.12 -5.42 -4.92
CA LYS A 14 -6.97 -6.86 -4.55
C LYS A 14 -8.01 -7.33 -3.51
N GLY A 15 -9.30 -7.06 -3.77
CA GLY A 15 -10.43 -7.44 -2.91
C GLY A 15 -10.68 -6.52 -1.71
N VAL A 16 -9.79 -5.57 -1.42
CA VAL A 16 -10.00 -4.53 -0.41
C VAL A 16 -10.79 -3.39 -1.05
N ARG A 17 -12.03 -3.17 -0.59
CA ARG A 17 -12.88 -2.06 -1.08
C ARG A 17 -12.35 -0.70 -0.66
N TYR A 18 -12.05 -0.54 0.62
CA TYR A 18 -11.48 0.68 1.18
C TYR A 18 -10.60 0.33 2.38
N PHE A 19 -9.40 0.88 2.43
CA PHE A 19 -8.50 0.74 3.57
C PHE A 19 -7.59 1.96 3.68
N THR A 20 -7.47 2.51 4.89
CA THR A 20 -6.53 3.59 5.18
C THR A 20 -5.67 3.20 6.36
N LEU A 21 -4.36 3.33 6.18
CA LEU A 21 -3.35 3.23 7.22
C LEU A 21 -2.77 4.63 7.43
N ASP A 22 -2.80 5.14 8.66
CA ASP A 22 -2.22 6.45 9.00
C ASP A 22 -1.29 6.26 10.21
N PRO A 23 -0.03 5.83 10.00
CA PRO A 23 0.94 5.70 11.08
C PRO A 23 1.43 7.05 11.61
N SER A 24 1.14 8.16 10.90
CA SER A 24 1.66 9.49 11.24
C SER A 24 3.19 9.52 11.47
N GLY A 25 3.92 8.69 10.70
CA GLY A 25 5.38 8.56 10.80
C GLY A 25 5.90 7.65 11.91
N GLU A 26 5.01 7.01 12.67
CA GLU A 26 5.36 6.03 13.72
C GLU A 26 5.30 4.58 13.23
N SER A 27 5.86 3.67 14.03
CA SER A 27 5.77 2.23 13.77
C SER A 27 4.36 1.71 14.03
N VAL A 28 3.71 1.17 13.00
CA VAL A 28 2.39 0.52 13.10
C VAL A 28 2.48 -0.97 12.81
N THR A 29 1.69 -1.76 13.55
CA THR A 29 1.52 -3.20 13.29
C THR A 29 0.12 -3.46 12.73
N ILE A 30 0.05 -4.04 11.53
CA ILE A 30 -1.21 -4.48 10.92
C ILE A 30 -1.44 -5.95 11.29
N ARG A 31 -2.54 -6.24 12.01
CA ARG A 31 -2.94 -7.59 12.39
C ARG A 31 -4.31 -7.93 11.77
N GLY A 32 -4.48 -9.20 11.42
CA GLY A 32 -5.67 -9.75 10.78
C GLY A 32 -5.42 -11.22 10.46
N ASP A 33 -6.45 -11.97 10.09
CA ASP A 33 -6.32 -13.38 9.74
C ASP A 33 -5.69 -13.56 8.35
N ASN A 34 -5.29 -14.79 8.00
CA ASN A 34 -4.83 -15.07 6.64
C ASN A 34 -5.94 -14.76 5.64
N GLY A 35 -5.60 -14.05 4.56
CA GLY A 35 -6.58 -13.62 3.55
C GLY A 35 -7.34 -12.32 3.85
N THR A 36 -7.16 -11.69 5.03
CA THR A 36 -7.92 -10.48 5.41
C THR A 36 -7.29 -9.15 4.97
N GLY A 37 -6.43 -9.16 3.95
CA GLY A 37 -5.87 -7.92 3.36
C GLY A 37 -4.49 -7.48 3.85
N LYS A 38 -3.83 -8.21 4.78
CA LYS A 38 -2.44 -7.86 5.20
C LYS A 38 -1.45 -7.87 4.04
N THR A 39 -1.45 -8.96 3.27
CA THR A 39 -0.62 -9.09 2.06
C THR A 39 -1.03 -8.05 1.02
N THR A 40 -2.33 -7.76 0.91
CA THR A 40 -2.85 -6.72 0.02
C THR A 40 -2.28 -5.34 0.33
N THR A 41 -2.20 -4.96 1.61
CA THR A 41 -1.60 -3.67 2.01
C THR A 41 -0.13 -3.60 1.65
N MET A 42 0.64 -4.67 1.89
CA MET A 42 2.05 -4.72 1.52
C MET A 42 2.25 -4.70 0.00
N ASP A 43 1.44 -5.45 -0.74
CA ASP A 43 1.46 -5.50 -2.19
C ASP A 43 1.17 -4.12 -2.80
N ALA A 44 0.21 -3.38 -2.25
CA ALA A 44 -0.11 -2.04 -2.71
C ALA A 44 1.05 -1.06 -2.53
N PHE A 45 1.69 -1.10 -1.35
CA PHE A 45 2.84 -0.26 -1.05
C PHE A 45 4.03 -0.56 -1.98
N LEU A 46 4.36 -1.85 -2.16
CA LEU A 46 5.44 -2.28 -3.05
C LEU A 46 5.14 -1.93 -4.51
N TRP A 47 3.89 -2.08 -4.95
CA TRP A 47 3.51 -1.79 -6.32
C TRP A 47 3.59 -0.29 -6.62
N LEU A 48 3.15 0.56 -5.69
CA LEU A 48 3.24 2.00 -5.88
C LEU A 48 4.69 2.48 -6.05
N LEU A 49 5.62 1.91 -5.27
CA LEU A 49 7.03 2.34 -5.28
C LEU A 49 7.87 1.66 -6.37
N PHE A 50 7.58 0.40 -6.69
CA PHE A 50 8.45 -0.45 -7.50
C PHE A 50 7.75 -1.12 -8.69
N GLY A 51 6.44 -0.92 -8.86
CA GLY A 51 5.64 -1.55 -9.90
C GLY A 51 5.47 -3.07 -9.74
N LYS A 52 5.78 -3.63 -8.56
CA LYS A 52 5.73 -5.08 -8.29
C LYS A 52 5.08 -5.37 -6.94
N ASP A 53 4.38 -6.49 -6.84
CA ASP A 53 3.85 -6.97 -5.55
C ASP A 53 4.91 -7.74 -4.72
N SER A 54 4.52 -8.26 -3.55
CA SER A 54 5.40 -9.03 -2.67
C SER A 54 5.92 -10.34 -3.28
N GLN A 55 5.34 -10.80 -4.39
CA GLN A 55 5.82 -11.95 -5.15
C GLN A 55 6.69 -11.54 -6.36
N GLY A 56 6.96 -10.24 -6.54
CA GLY A 56 7.74 -9.71 -7.66
C GLY A 56 6.97 -9.62 -8.98
N LYS A 57 5.64 -9.77 -8.96
CA LYS A 57 4.79 -9.71 -10.16
C LYS A 57 4.41 -8.26 -10.46
N SER A 58 4.49 -7.87 -11.73
CA SER A 58 4.03 -6.56 -12.24
C SER A 58 2.66 -6.60 -12.92
N ASP A 59 2.24 -7.78 -13.38
CA ASP A 59 1.02 -7.99 -14.18
C ASP A 59 -0.21 -8.39 -13.35
N PHE A 60 -0.19 -8.20 -12.03
CA PHE A 60 -1.35 -8.56 -11.24
C PHE A 60 -2.51 -7.64 -11.60
N ALA A 61 -3.60 -8.23 -12.07
CA ALA A 61 -4.81 -7.51 -12.39
C ALA A 61 -5.26 -6.72 -11.14
N VAL A 62 -5.24 -5.39 -11.21
CA VAL A 62 -5.89 -4.50 -10.22
C VAL A 62 -7.41 -4.71 -10.23
N LYS A 63 -7.92 -5.57 -11.12
CA LYS A 63 -9.32 -5.91 -11.26
C LYS A 63 -9.85 -6.53 -9.97
N THR A 64 -10.80 -5.82 -9.36
CA THR A 64 -11.56 -6.35 -8.23
C THR A 64 -12.58 -7.34 -8.79
N LEU A 65 -12.50 -8.59 -8.31
CA LEU A 65 -13.48 -9.63 -8.64
C LEU A 65 -14.63 -9.59 -7.62
N ASN A 66 -15.85 -9.82 -8.10
CA ASN A 66 -17.01 -10.11 -7.27
C ASN A 66 -16.82 -11.45 -6.52
N PRO A 67 -17.63 -11.73 -5.49
CA PRO A 67 -17.64 -13.04 -4.81
C PRO A 67 -17.92 -14.23 -5.74
N ASP A 68 -18.51 -14.00 -6.90
CA ASP A 68 -18.78 -14.99 -7.96
C ASP A 68 -17.61 -15.15 -8.97
N GLY A 69 -16.52 -14.40 -8.79
CA GLY A 69 -15.35 -14.42 -9.68
C GLY A 69 -15.47 -13.54 -10.92
N THR A 70 -16.57 -12.80 -11.10
CA THR A 70 -16.73 -11.87 -12.23
C THR A 70 -16.00 -10.55 -12.00
N GLU A 71 -15.47 -9.94 -13.06
CA GLU A 71 -14.83 -8.63 -12.96
C GLU A 71 -15.88 -7.55 -12.63
N ILE A 72 -15.63 -6.74 -11.60
CA ILE A 72 -16.45 -5.56 -11.36
C ILE A 72 -15.98 -4.47 -12.33
N HIS A 73 -16.71 -4.32 -13.43
CA HIS A 73 -16.49 -3.23 -14.37
C HIS A 73 -16.88 -1.88 -13.75
N ASN A 74 -16.14 -0.82 -14.11
CA ASN A 74 -16.33 0.57 -13.63
C ASN A 74 -15.95 0.88 -12.17
N LEU A 75 -15.10 0.09 -11.52
CA LEU A 75 -14.47 0.54 -10.27
C LEU A 75 -13.26 1.41 -10.55
N ASN A 76 -13.22 2.58 -9.91
CA ASN A 76 -11.99 3.35 -9.80
C ASN A 76 -11.07 2.65 -8.79
N HIS A 77 -9.83 2.43 -9.22
CA HIS A 77 -8.78 1.85 -8.40
C HIS A 77 -7.84 2.96 -7.96
N LEU A 78 -7.59 3.06 -6.65
CA LEU A 78 -6.69 4.06 -6.09
C LEU A 78 -5.72 3.40 -5.11
N VAL A 79 -4.45 3.71 -5.27
CA VAL A 79 -3.41 3.49 -4.26
C VAL A 79 -2.68 4.80 -4.10
N GLU A 80 -2.73 5.39 -2.91
CA GLU A 80 -2.10 6.68 -2.60
C GLU A 80 -1.21 6.53 -1.37
N VAL A 81 0.00 7.09 -1.44
CA VAL A 81 0.93 7.13 -0.30
C VAL A 81 1.33 8.56 0.01
N GLU A 82 1.43 8.86 1.30
CA GLU A 82 2.07 10.06 1.81
C GLU A 82 3.35 9.64 2.54
N LEU A 83 4.49 10.18 2.10
CA LEU A 83 5.80 9.91 2.67
C LEU A 83 6.41 11.19 3.22
N GLN A 84 6.94 11.12 4.44
CA GLN A 84 7.80 12.15 4.99
C GLN A 84 9.27 11.79 4.70
N ILE A 85 10.00 12.74 4.09
CA ILE A 85 11.41 12.58 3.77
C ILE A 85 12.22 13.53 4.66
N ASP A 86 12.98 12.97 5.59
CA ASP A 86 13.90 13.70 6.46
C ASP A 86 15.34 13.58 5.88
N GLU A 87 15.84 14.66 5.30
CA GLU A 87 17.24 14.78 4.91
C GLU A 87 18.11 14.99 6.15
N ARG A 88 18.56 13.89 6.77
CA ARG A 88 19.64 13.99 7.76
C ARG A 88 20.93 14.39 7.05
N GLU A 89 21.19 15.69 6.98
CA GLU A 89 22.52 16.22 6.76
C GLU A 89 23.32 15.96 8.04
N ASN A 90 24.31 15.06 7.99
CA ASN A 90 25.28 14.92 9.07
C ASN A 90 26.20 16.15 9.04
N GLY A 91 25.67 17.30 9.43
CA GLY A 91 26.46 18.46 9.79
C GLY A 91 27.25 18.13 11.04
N LYS A 92 28.48 17.63 10.87
CA LYS A 92 29.54 17.93 11.82
C LYS A 92 29.75 19.44 11.77
N ASN A 93 29.01 20.18 12.59
CA ASN A 93 29.40 21.54 12.97
C ASN A 93 29.75 21.51 14.46
N SER A 94 31.06 21.67 14.68
CA SER A 94 31.79 21.93 15.93
C SER A 94 31.93 20.78 16.92
#